data_AF-A0A231R1G8-F1
#
_entry.id   AF-A0A231R1G8-F1
#
_cell.length_a   1.000
_cell.length_b   1.000
_cell.length_c   1.000
_cell.angle_alpha   90.00
_cell.angle_beta   90.00
_cell.angle_gamma   90.00
#
_symmetry.space_group_name_H-M   'P 1'
#
loop_
_entity.id
_entity.type
_entity.pdbx_description
1 polymer ?
#
loop_
_entity_poly.entity_id
_entity_poly.type
_entity_poly.pdbx_seq_one_letter_code
_entity_poly.pdbx_strand_id
1 'polypeptide(L)'
;MGMATTDFAPFSAAHALGMAMAAAIVVGIVLFRRRFRTPRANRGARYALVAILVVCELSLQAWYGITDNWGLHSLPLQLCSVMMWLSAIALLTRSRRLYEVTFFLGIIGAMQALLTPNLDAGYPEFRYFHFFIAHGAIIGASLFLTAIEGYRPTTASVFRALGWLHVIAVPAAVANALTGANFMFLARKPSTASLLDLLAPWPWYLLQLELVALALCFLMLGIVRLIDRLLHIRAAKARQF
;
A
#
# COMPACT_ATOMS: atom_id res chain seq x y z
N MET A 1 11.20 -22.19 23.69
CA MET A 1 12.56 -21.82 23.28
C MET A 1 12.43 -20.53 22.48
N GLY A 2 12.66 -19.37 23.12
CA GLY A 2 12.43 -18.08 22.48
C GLY A 2 13.41 -17.89 21.33
N MET A 3 12.92 -17.79 20.09
CA MET A 3 13.76 -17.28 19.00
C MET A 3 14.19 -15.87 19.40
N ALA A 4 15.49 -15.63 19.45
CA ALA A 4 16.01 -14.28 19.57
C ALA A 4 15.50 -13.49 18.35
N THR A 5 14.54 -12.61 18.58
CA THR A 5 14.04 -11.72 17.52
C THR A 5 15.10 -10.65 17.28
N THR A 6 15.50 -10.49 16.03
CA THR A 6 16.34 -9.38 15.63
C THR A 6 15.45 -8.17 15.49
N ASP A 7 15.70 -7.09 16.24
CA ASP A 7 14.89 -5.88 16.11
C ASP A 7 15.21 -5.17 14.78
N PHE A 8 14.17 -4.62 14.14
CA PHE A 8 14.36 -3.83 12.94
C PHE A 8 14.81 -2.40 13.30
N ALA A 9 15.91 -1.96 12.67
CA ALA A 9 16.40 -0.59 12.78
C ALA A 9 16.13 0.21 11.50
N PRO A 10 15.34 1.30 11.54
CA PRO A 10 15.18 2.21 10.41
C PRO A 10 16.52 2.78 9.94
N PHE A 11 16.63 2.99 8.63
CA PHE A 11 17.82 3.56 7.95
C PHE A 11 19.12 2.73 8.10
N SER A 12 19.00 1.47 8.53
CA SER A 12 20.10 0.50 8.53
C SER A 12 20.36 -0.12 7.15
N ALA A 13 21.42 -0.92 7.03
CA ALA A 13 21.69 -1.73 5.83
C ALA A 13 20.54 -2.71 5.53
N ALA A 14 19.90 -3.26 6.56
CA ALA A 14 18.71 -4.08 6.41
C ALA A 14 17.55 -3.24 5.84
N HIS A 15 17.33 -2.02 6.32
CA HIS A 15 16.32 -1.14 5.71
C HIS A 15 16.61 -0.88 4.22
N ALA A 16 17.86 -0.57 3.87
CA ALA A 16 18.26 -0.34 2.48
C ALA A 16 18.04 -1.57 1.58
N LEU A 17 18.33 -2.77 2.08
CA LEU A 17 18.07 -4.02 1.36
C LEU A 17 16.57 -4.23 1.13
N GLY A 18 15.74 -4.04 2.15
CA GLY A 18 14.29 -4.12 2.02
C GLY A 18 13.71 -3.12 1.01
N MET A 19 14.21 -1.88 1.05
CA MET A 19 13.88 -0.85 0.07
C MET A 19 14.27 -1.26 -1.35
N ALA A 20 15.46 -1.86 -1.52
CA ALA A 20 15.90 -2.38 -2.81
C ALA A 20 14.99 -3.50 -3.33
N MET A 21 14.49 -4.39 -2.46
CA MET A 21 13.52 -5.43 -2.84
C MET A 21 12.19 -4.84 -3.32
N ALA A 22 11.62 -3.89 -2.56
CA ALA A 22 10.38 -3.22 -2.95
C ALA A 22 10.56 -2.45 -4.27
N ALA A 23 11.68 -1.75 -4.42
CA ALA A 23 12.04 -1.04 -5.64
C ALA A 23 12.23 -1.99 -6.84
N ALA A 24 12.79 -3.18 -6.64
CA ALA A 24 12.99 -4.16 -7.72
C ALA A 24 11.66 -4.57 -8.36
N ILE A 25 10.58 -4.74 -7.57
CA ILE A 25 9.22 -5.01 -8.10
C ILE A 25 8.76 -3.86 -8.99
N VAL A 26 8.85 -2.62 -8.49
CA VAL A 26 8.42 -1.41 -9.18
C VAL A 26 9.22 -1.17 -10.47
N VAL A 27 10.55 -1.20 -10.36
CA VAL A 27 11.48 -1.01 -11.47
C VAL A 27 11.31 -2.10 -12.51
N GLY A 28 11.14 -3.37 -12.10
CA GLY A 28 10.85 -4.47 -13.02
C GLY A 28 9.59 -4.21 -13.86
N ILE A 29 8.51 -3.73 -13.26
CA ILE A 29 7.28 -3.35 -13.96
C ILE A 29 7.55 -2.25 -15.01
N VAL A 30 8.33 -1.23 -14.66
CA VAL A 30 8.64 -0.10 -15.56
C VAL A 30 9.57 -0.51 -16.70
N LEU A 31 10.64 -1.27 -16.41
CA LEU A 31 11.62 -1.72 -17.39
C LEU A 31 10.97 -2.65 -18.42
N PHE A 32 10.19 -3.63 -17.95
CA PHE A 32 9.54 -4.60 -18.82
C PHE A 32 8.14 -4.16 -19.32
N ARG A 33 7.78 -2.88 -19.15
CA ARG A 33 6.44 -2.34 -19.51
C ARG A 33 6.03 -2.65 -20.96
N ARG A 34 6.96 -2.59 -21.91
CA ARG A 34 6.67 -2.88 -23.33
C ARG A 34 6.29 -4.35 -23.52
N ARG A 35 6.98 -5.26 -22.84
CA ARG A 35 6.70 -6.70 -22.85
C ARG A 35 5.36 -6.99 -22.18
N PHE A 36 5.08 -6.36 -21.03
CA PHE A 36 3.83 -6.54 -20.29
C PHE A 36 2.59 -5.98 -20.99
N ARG A 37 2.73 -5.20 -22.07
CA ARG A 37 1.61 -4.82 -22.96
C ARG A 37 1.17 -5.94 -23.91
N THR A 38 1.96 -7.00 -24.08
CA THR A 38 1.54 -8.17 -24.86
C THR A 38 0.54 -9.04 -24.07
N PRO A 39 -0.52 -9.59 -24.69
CA PRO A 39 -1.61 -10.25 -23.95
C PRO A 39 -1.18 -11.38 -23.01
N ARG A 40 -0.21 -12.22 -23.44
CA ARG A 40 0.28 -13.35 -22.62
C ARG A 40 1.08 -12.88 -21.41
N ALA A 41 2.06 -11.99 -21.60
CA ALA A 41 2.87 -11.50 -20.49
C ALA A 41 2.07 -10.59 -19.56
N ASN A 42 1.10 -9.84 -20.08
CA ASN A 42 0.17 -9.06 -19.28
C ASN A 42 -0.58 -9.93 -18.26
N ARG A 43 -1.22 -11.01 -18.75
CA ARG A 43 -1.94 -11.96 -17.88
C ARG A 43 -1.01 -12.59 -16.86
N GLY A 44 0.18 -13.03 -17.28
CA GLY A 44 1.17 -13.60 -16.37
C GLY A 44 1.58 -12.65 -15.25
N ALA A 45 1.99 -11.42 -15.60
CA ALA A 45 2.41 -10.42 -14.62
C ALA A 45 1.28 -10.00 -13.67
N ARG A 46 0.06 -9.86 -14.20
CA ARG A 46 -1.13 -9.56 -13.41
C ARG A 46 -1.43 -10.64 -12.39
N TYR A 47 -1.48 -11.90 -12.82
CA TYR A 47 -1.76 -13.02 -11.90
C TYR A 47 -0.61 -13.24 -10.92
N ALA A 48 0.64 -12.98 -11.32
CA ALA A 48 1.78 -12.98 -10.40
C ALA A 48 1.61 -11.91 -9.30
N LEU A 49 1.24 -10.67 -9.65
CA LEU A 49 0.97 -9.62 -8.66
C LEU A 49 -0.21 -9.98 -7.74
N VAL A 50 -1.30 -10.52 -8.30
CA VAL A 50 -2.44 -11.01 -7.50
C VAL A 50 -1.98 -12.09 -6.52
N ALA A 51 -1.20 -13.07 -7.00
CA ALA A 51 -0.69 -14.14 -6.16
C ALA A 51 0.21 -13.61 -5.04
N ILE A 52 1.12 -12.67 -5.33
CA ILE A 52 1.99 -12.06 -4.31
C ILE A 52 1.14 -11.36 -3.24
N LEU A 53 0.17 -10.53 -3.64
CA LEU A 53 -0.69 -9.79 -2.70
C LEU A 53 -1.50 -10.73 -1.79
N VAL A 54 -2.14 -11.74 -2.39
CA VAL A 54 -2.97 -12.70 -1.65
C VAL A 54 -2.11 -13.58 -0.74
N VAL A 55 -0.98 -14.10 -1.24
CA VAL A 55 -0.07 -14.93 -0.45
C VAL A 55 0.55 -14.13 0.69
N CYS A 56 0.90 -12.84 0.50
CA CYS A 56 1.40 -12.00 1.58
C CYS A 56 0.37 -11.90 2.72
N GLU A 57 -0.88 -11.58 2.42
CA GLU A 57 -1.90 -11.48 3.47
C GLU A 57 -2.23 -12.83 4.10
N LEU A 58 -2.37 -13.90 3.32
CA LEU A 58 -2.63 -15.25 3.86
C LEU A 58 -1.46 -15.76 4.72
N SER A 59 -0.22 -15.53 4.29
CA SER A 59 0.97 -15.91 5.05
C SER A 59 1.12 -15.07 6.32
N LEU A 60 0.69 -13.81 6.31
CA LEU A 60 0.63 -13.00 7.52
C LEU A 60 -0.37 -13.57 8.53
N GLN A 61 -1.59 -13.89 8.10
CA GLN A 61 -2.60 -14.50 8.97
C GLN A 61 -2.15 -15.86 9.49
N ALA A 62 -1.54 -16.69 8.63
CA ALA A 62 -0.96 -17.96 9.02
C ALA A 62 0.17 -17.77 10.05
N TRP A 63 1.04 -16.78 9.86
CA TRP A 63 2.11 -16.46 10.81
C TRP A 63 1.57 -16.07 12.18
N TYR A 64 0.53 -15.23 12.25
CA TYR A 64 -0.14 -14.92 13.52
C TYR A 64 -0.71 -16.18 14.19
N GLY A 65 -1.32 -17.09 13.42
CA GLY A 65 -1.83 -18.35 13.95
C GLY A 65 -0.73 -19.30 14.46
N ILE A 66 0.37 -19.45 13.70
CA ILE A 66 1.48 -20.35 14.05
C ILE A 66 2.30 -19.83 15.25
N THR A 67 2.33 -18.52 15.46
CA THR A 67 3.04 -17.88 16.58
C THR A 67 2.16 -17.66 17.82
N ASP A 68 0.93 -18.22 17.83
CA ASP A 68 -0.07 -18.02 18.88
C ASP A 68 -0.32 -16.53 19.20
N ASN A 69 -0.07 -15.65 18.22
CA ASN A 69 -0.22 -14.20 18.33
C ASN A 69 -1.43 -13.69 17.55
N TRP A 70 -2.36 -14.59 17.21
CA TRP A 70 -3.59 -14.21 16.55
C TRP A 70 -4.58 -13.63 17.56
N GLY A 71 -5.05 -12.42 17.30
CA GLY A 71 -6.12 -11.79 18.07
C GLY A 71 -6.85 -10.74 17.26
N LEU A 72 -7.70 -9.95 17.92
CA LEU A 72 -8.46 -8.90 17.25
C LEU A 72 -7.57 -7.83 16.61
N HIS A 73 -6.34 -7.65 17.10
CA HIS A 73 -5.33 -6.76 16.51
C HIS A 73 -4.72 -7.31 15.20
N SER A 74 -4.89 -8.60 14.91
CA SER A 74 -4.43 -9.30 13.72
C SER A 74 -5.42 -9.21 12.55
N LEU A 75 -6.64 -8.69 12.80
CA LEU A 75 -7.65 -8.49 11.75
C LEU A 75 -7.07 -7.61 10.61
N PRO A 76 -7.48 -7.86 9.34
CA PRO A 76 -6.94 -7.16 8.17
C PRO A 76 -7.51 -5.73 8.02
N LEU A 77 -7.57 -4.98 9.12
CA LEU A 77 -8.09 -3.61 9.20
C LEU A 77 -6.98 -2.56 9.10
N GLN A 78 -5.71 -2.98 9.04
CA GLN A 78 -4.64 -2.08 8.64
C GLN A 78 -4.82 -1.66 7.19
N LEU A 79 -4.48 -0.40 6.87
CA LEU A 79 -4.64 0.11 5.52
C LEU A 79 -3.89 -0.74 4.49
N CYS A 80 -2.67 -1.20 4.80
CA CYS A 80 -1.90 -2.07 3.90
C CYS A 80 -2.60 -3.41 3.64
N SER A 81 -3.17 -4.08 4.65
CA SER A 81 -3.94 -5.32 4.48
C SER A 81 -5.19 -5.12 3.61
N VAL A 82 -5.93 -4.03 3.85
CA VAL A 82 -7.07 -3.67 2.99
C VAL A 82 -6.59 -3.40 1.55
N MET A 83 -5.50 -2.67 1.38
CA MET A 83 -4.94 -2.36 0.06
C MET A 83 -4.42 -3.60 -0.66
N MET A 84 -3.91 -4.63 0.03
CA MET A 84 -3.53 -5.89 -0.61
C MET A 84 -4.74 -6.57 -1.27
N TRP A 85 -5.85 -6.70 -0.53
CA TRP A 85 -7.08 -7.27 -1.06
C TRP A 85 -7.67 -6.42 -2.19
N LEU A 86 -7.83 -5.11 -1.98
CA LEU A 86 -8.40 -4.22 -3.00
C LEU A 86 -7.54 -4.17 -4.27
N SER A 87 -6.22 -4.23 -4.15
CA SER A 87 -5.30 -4.24 -5.29
C SER A 87 -5.38 -5.55 -6.07
N ALA A 88 -5.47 -6.69 -5.38
CA ALA A 88 -5.70 -7.98 -6.02
C ALA A 88 -7.04 -7.99 -6.78
N ILE A 89 -8.12 -7.53 -6.14
CA ILE A 89 -9.45 -7.44 -6.78
C ILE A 89 -9.42 -6.44 -7.94
N ALA A 90 -8.75 -5.30 -7.82
CA ALA A 90 -8.61 -4.33 -8.91
C ALA A 90 -7.90 -4.91 -10.13
N LEU A 91 -6.83 -5.70 -9.92
CA LEU A 91 -6.10 -6.38 -11.00
C LEU A 91 -6.96 -7.44 -11.70
N LEU A 92 -7.75 -8.21 -10.95
CA LEU A 92 -8.64 -9.25 -11.48
C LEU A 92 -9.84 -8.66 -12.23
N THR A 93 -10.55 -7.73 -11.59
CA THR A 93 -11.79 -7.14 -12.11
C THR A 93 -11.55 -6.03 -13.13
N ARG A 94 -10.34 -5.46 -13.17
CA ARG A 94 -10.04 -4.23 -13.92
C ARG A 94 -11.00 -3.09 -13.54
N SER A 95 -11.44 -3.04 -12.28
CA SER A 95 -12.37 -2.01 -11.83
C SER A 95 -11.70 -0.65 -11.75
N ARG A 96 -12.20 0.34 -12.51
CA ARG A 96 -11.75 1.73 -12.42
C ARG A 96 -12.01 2.34 -11.05
N ARG A 97 -13.09 1.95 -10.37
CA ARG A 97 -13.39 2.48 -9.03
C ARG A 97 -12.37 2.00 -8.01
N LEU A 98 -12.02 0.71 -8.03
CA LEU A 98 -11.00 0.16 -7.14
C LEU A 98 -9.61 0.71 -7.46
N TYR A 99 -9.29 0.87 -8.74
CA TYR A 99 -8.05 1.52 -9.17
C TYR A 99 -7.85 2.88 -8.52
N GLU A 100 -8.88 3.71 -8.44
CA GLU A 100 -8.73 5.05 -7.87
C GLU A 100 -8.36 5.00 -6.38
N VAL A 101 -8.97 4.06 -5.64
CA VAL A 101 -8.66 3.84 -4.23
C VAL A 101 -7.24 3.30 -4.07
N THR A 102 -6.88 2.24 -4.78
CA THR A 102 -5.57 1.59 -4.65
C THR A 102 -4.44 2.45 -5.21
N PHE A 103 -4.72 3.29 -6.21
CA PHE A 103 -3.76 4.24 -6.74
C PHE A 103 -3.40 5.28 -5.70
N PHE A 104 -4.40 5.92 -5.07
CA PHE A 104 -4.13 6.95 -4.07
C PHE A 104 -3.71 6.36 -2.73
N LEU A 105 -4.60 5.61 -2.08
CA LEU A 105 -4.37 5.11 -0.72
C LEU A 105 -3.30 4.01 -0.69
N GLY A 106 -3.26 3.16 -1.72
CA GLY A 106 -2.26 2.10 -1.82
C GLY A 106 -0.85 2.61 -2.01
N ILE A 107 -0.62 3.50 -2.98
CA ILE A 107 0.73 4.05 -3.22
C ILE A 107 1.16 4.92 -2.05
N ILE A 108 0.35 5.88 -1.62
CA ILE A 108 0.71 6.82 -0.55
C ILE A 108 0.94 6.06 0.78
N GLY A 109 0.02 5.18 1.14
CA GLY A 109 0.14 4.38 2.37
C GLY A 109 1.34 3.45 2.35
N ALA A 110 1.60 2.75 1.24
CA ALA A 110 2.76 1.88 1.13
C ALA A 110 4.08 2.65 1.11
N MET A 111 4.14 3.82 0.47
CA MET A 111 5.32 4.68 0.53
C MET A 111 5.59 5.17 1.96
N GLN A 112 4.57 5.57 2.71
CA GLN A 112 4.75 5.99 4.10
C GLN A 112 5.25 4.84 4.98
N ALA A 113 4.70 3.63 4.81
CA ALA A 113 5.16 2.44 5.52
C ALA A 113 6.61 2.09 5.18
N LEU A 114 7.01 2.20 3.90
CA LEU A 114 8.38 1.94 3.47
C LEU A 114 9.37 3.01 3.98
N LEU A 115 8.99 4.28 4.04
CA LEU A 115 9.90 5.36 4.46
C LEU A 115 10.05 5.46 5.98
N THR A 116 8.96 5.22 6.71
CA THR A 116 8.91 5.27 8.18
C THR A 116 8.25 3.99 8.70
N PRO A 117 8.96 2.85 8.61
CA PRO A 117 8.43 1.55 8.96
C PRO A 117 8.17 1.41 10.46
N ASN A 118 6.94 1.04 10.81
CA ASN A 118 6.60 0.52 12.14
C ASN A 118 6.62 -1.01 12.07
N LEU A 119 7.83 -1.57 12.04
CA LEU A 119 8.10 -3.00 11.92
C LEU A 119 8.99 -3.43 13.08
N ASP A 120 8.56 -4.47 13.80
CA ASP A 120 9.25 -4.92 15.02
C ASP A 120 10.23 -6.07 14.76
N ALA A 121 10.23 -6.63 13.55
CA ALA A 121 11.02 -7.80 13.17
C ALA A 121 12.02 -7.45 12.06
N GLY A 122 13.31 -7.65 12.35
CA GLY A 122 14.46 -7.36 11.52
C GLY A 122 14.83 -8.50 10.57
N TYR A 123 15.92 -8.31 9.82
CA TYR A 123 16.45 -9.34 8.93
C TYR A 123 17.15 -10.43 9.75
N PRO A 124 16.95 -11.74 9.46
CA PRO A 124 16.23 -12.33 8.32
C PRO A 124 14.84 -12.91 8.68
N GLU A 125 14.03 -12.23 9.48
CA GLU A 125 12.73 -12.77 9.90
C GLU A 125 11.66 -12.74 8.80
N PHE A 126 10.68 -13.64 8.88
CA PHE A 126 9.55 -13.70 7.95
C PHE A 126 8.87 -12.34 7.76
N ARG A 127 8.59 -11.66 8.88
CA ARG A 127 7.90 -10.35 8.91
C ARG A 127 8.67 -9.27 8.15
N TYR A 128 10.01 -9.32 8.16
CA TYR A 128 10.86 -8.42 7.38
C TYR A 128 10.62 -8.60 5.88
N PHE A 129 10.75 -9.83 5.35
CA PHE A 129 10.56 -10.07 3.92
C PHE A 129 9.12 -9.80 3.48
N HIS A 130 8.15 -10.29 4.26
CA HIS A 130 6.73 -10.03 4.04
C HIS A 130 6.45 -8.53 3.91
N PHE A 131 6.95 -7.71 4.85
CA PHE A 131 6.69 -6.28 4.86
C PHE A 131 7.13 -5.60 3.57
N PHE A 132 8.38 -5.78 3.14
CA PHE A 132 8.88 -5.09 1.95
C PHE A 132 8.26 -5.61 0.65
N ILE A 133 8.01 -6.93 0.55
CA ILE A 133 7.37 -7.53 -0.63
C ILE A 133 5.91 -7.07 -0.75
N ALA A 134 5.15 -7.08 0.35
CA ALA A 134 3.74 -6.66 0.36
C ALA A 134 3.60 -5.20 -0.10
N HIS A 135 4.38 -4.28 0.48
CA HIS A 135 4.30 -2.86 0.13
C HIS A 135 4.81 -2.59 -1.30
N GLY A 136 5.87 -3.27 -1.74
CA GLY A 136 6.31 -3.21 -3.14
C GLY A 136 5.24 -3.71 -4.12
N ALA A 137 4.51 -4.77 -3.78
CA ALA A 137 3.43 -5.31 -4.59
C ALA A 137 2.18 -4.42 -4.63
N ILE A 138 1.82 -3.76 -3.52
CA ILE A 138 0.73 -2.76 -3.48
C ILE A 138 1.03 -1.62 -4.48
N ILE A 139 2.23 -1.04 -4.40
CA ILE A 139 2.66 0.01 -5.33
C ILE A 139 2.69 -0.54 -6.77
N GLY A 140 3.25 -1.74 -6.94
CA GLY A 140 3.36 -2.44 -8.21
C GLY A 140 2.02 -2.66 -8.89
N ALA A 141 0.96 -3.03 -8.15
CA ALA A 141 -0.38 -3.23 -8.70
C ALA A 141 -0.97 -1.95 -9.30
N SER A 142 -0.92 -0.85 -8.55
CA SER A 142 -1.42 0.45 -9.00
C SER A 142 -0.59 1.01 -10.17
N LEU A 143 0.73 0.80 -10.14
CA LEU A 143 1.61 1.15 -11.24
C LEU A 143 1.34 0.29 -12.47
N PHE A 144 1.04 -0.99 -12.31
CA PHE A 144 0.71 -1.89 -13.41
C PHE A 144 -0.55 -1.41 -14.15
N LEU A 145 -1.61 -1.10 -13.40
CA LEU A 145 -2.84 -0.52 -13.97
C LEU A 145 -2.59 0.82 -14.67
N THR A 146 -1.71 1.66 -14.11
CA THR A 146 -1.41 2.99 -14.67
C THR A 146 -0.52 2.92 -15.92
N ALA A 147 0.65 2.26 -15.83
CA ALA A 147 1.68 2.29 -16.85
C ALA A 147 1.47 1.24 -17.97
N ILE A 148 0.81 0.13 -17.67
CA ILE A 148 0.58 -0.97 -18.61
C ILE A 148 -0.87 -0.97 -19.12
N GLU A 149 -1.87 -0.94 -18.24
CA GLU A 149 -3.29 -0.95 -18.65
C GLU A 149 -3.81 0.43 -19.07
N GLY A 150 -3.05 1.51 -18.83
CA GLY A 150 -3.39 2.87 -19.27
C GLY A 150 -4.44 3.58 -18.43
N TYR A 151 -4.63 3.16 -17.17
CA TYR A 151 -5.56 3.81 -16.25
C TYR A 151 -5.00 5.17 -15.85
N ARG A 152 -5.88 6.14 -15.59
CA ARG A 152 -5.49 7.48 -15.20
C ARG A 152 -6.40 8.01 -14.09
N PRO A 153 -5.83 8.59 -13.02
CA PRO A 153 -6.61 9.24 -12.00
C PRO A 153 -7.14 10.58 -12.52
N THR A 154 -8.25 11.04 -11.94
CA THR A 154 -8.85 12.34 -12.20
C THR A 154 -8.93 13.14 -10.91
N THR A 155 -9.28 14.43 -10.98
CA THR A 155 -9.56 15.23 -9.77
C THR A 155 -10.70 14.60 -8.95
N ALA A 156 -11.74 14.08 -9.60
CA ALA A 156 -12.82 13.41 -8.90
C ALA A 156 -12.36 12.10 -8.23
N SER A 157 -11.34 11.43 -8.78
CA SER A 157 -10.73 10.24 -8.18
C SER A 157 -10.07 10.55 -6.83
N VAL A 158 -9.52 11.76 -6.63
CA VAL A 158 -8.95 12.20 -5.35
C VAL A 158 -10.01 12.20 -4.25
N PHE A 159 -11.12 12.92 -4.47
CA PHE A 159 -12.20 13.01 -3.49
C PHE A 159 -12.89 11.65 -3.25
N ARG A 160 -12.99 10.80 -4.28
CA ARG A 160 -13.47 9.42 -4.10
C ARG A 160 -12.53 8.59 -3.24
N ALA A 161 -11.21 8.70 -3.44
CA ALA A 161 -10.23 8.00 -2.61
C ALA A 161 -10.29 8.45 -1.15
N LEU A 162 -10.43 9.76 -0.88
CA LEU A 162 -10.61 10.27 0.49
C LEU A 162 -11.93 9.81 1.10
N GLY A 163 -13.02 9.79 0.33
CA GLY A 163 -14.28 9.20 0.79
C GLY A 163 -14.12 7.73 1.18
N TRP A 164 -13.43 6.94 0.35
CA TRP A 164 -13.11 5.54 0.66
C TRP A 164 -12.17 5.38 1.86
N LEU A 165 -11.23 6.31 2.07
CA LEU A 165 -10.38 6.31 3.26
C LEU A 165 -11.23 6.36 4.53
N HIS A 166 -12.25 7.21 4.57
CA HIS A 166 -13.17 7.28 5.71
C HIS A 166 -14.01 6.00 5.85
N VAL A 167 -14.54 5.46 4.75
CA VAL A 167 -15.29 4.19 4.76
C VAL A 167 -14.44 3.04 5.32
N ILE A 168 -13.14 2.99 5.00
CA ILE A 168 -12.19 2.00 5.52
C ILE A 168 -11.82 2.32 6.98
N ALA A 169 -11.68 3.59 7.35
CA ALA A 169 -11.30 4.01 8.69
C ALA A 169 -12.40 3.75 9.73
N VAL A 170 -13.69 3.79 9.36
CA VAL A 170 -14.80 3.53 10.30
C VAL A 170 -14.71 2.17 10.99
N PRO A 171 -14.65 1.02 10.28
CA PRO A 171 -14.53 -0.28 10.94
C PRO A 171 -13.22 -0.41 11.73
N ALA A 172 -12.12 0.18 11.25
CA ALA A 172 -10.85 0.23 11.97
C ALA A 172 -10.96 1.00 13.29
N ALA A 173 -11.63 2.17 13.28
CA ALA A 173 -11.87 2.99 14.47
C ALA A 173 -12.78 2.28 15.48
N VAL A 174 -13.85 1.63 15.01
CA VAL A 174 -14.73 0.81 15.86
C VAL A 174 -13.95 -0.33 16.50
N ALA A 175 -13.15 -1.06 15.72
CA ALA A 175 -12.30 -2.13 16.25
C ALA A 175 -11.29 -1.61 17.28
N ASN A 176 -10.65 -0.45 17.03
CA ASN A 176 -9.75 0.17 17.99
C ASN A 176 -10.45 0.52 19.31
N ALA A 177 -11.65 1.09 19.25
CA ALA A 177 -12.43 1.45 20.44
C ALA A 177 -12.86 0.22 21.26
N LEU A 178 -13.21 -0.88 20.59
CA LEU A 178 -13.65 -2.11 21.25
C LEU A 178 -12.50 -2.94 21.86
N THR A 179 -11.29 -2.80 21.33
CA THR A 179 -10.19 -3.76 21.62
C THR A 179 -8.92 -3.13 22.17
N GLY A 180 -8.80 -1.80 22.14
CA GLY A 180 -7.56 -1.09 22.46
C GLY A 180 -6.47 -1.22 21.38
N ALA A 181 -6.76 -1.86 20.25
CA ALA A 181 -5.87 -1.93 19.09
C ALA A 181 -5.59 -0.54 18.50
N ASN A 182 -4.72 -0.49 17.49
CA ASN A 182 -4.34 0.76 16.83
C ASN A 182 -4.21 0.60 15.32
N PHE A 183 -5.28 0.12 14.69
CA PHE A 183 -5.41 0.11 13.24
C PHE A 183 -5.27 1.50 12.66
N MET A 184 -4.47 1.60 11.60
CA MET A 184 -4.24 2.82 10.83
C MET A 184 -3.73 4.01 11.67
N PHE A 185 -3.23 3.76 12.88
CA PHE A 185 -2.85 4.78 13.86
C PHE A 185 -3.97 5.77 14.19
N LEU A 186 -5.23 5.30 14.23
CA LEU A 186 -6.38 6.16 14.55
C LEU A 186 -6.56 6.43 16.05
N ALA A 187 -6.05 5.54 16.91
CA ALA A 187 -6.19 5.67 18.37
C ALA A 187 -4.98 6.34 19.02
N ARG A 188 -3.79 6.14 18.47
CA ARG A 188 -2.54 6.73 18.98
C ARG A 188 -1.46 6.73 17.89
N LYS A 189 -0.45 7.58 18.07
CA LYS A 189 0.76 7.58 17.22
C LYS A 189 1.56 6.27 17.41
N PRO A 190 2.34 5.82 16.40
CA PRO A 190 3.26 4.69 16.58
C PRO A 190 4.28 4.97 17.68
N SER A 191 4.82 3.92 18.29
CA SER A 191 5.94 4.01 19.24
C SER A 191 7.31 4.17 18.55
N THR A 192 7.37 3.90 17.25
CA THR A 192 8.56 4.10 16.41
C THR A 192 8.56 5.51 15.82
N ALA A 193 9.77 6.00 15.47
CA ALA A 193 9.94 7.31 14.87
C ALA A 193 9.09 7.46 13.59
N SER A 194 8.27 8.49 13.55
CA SER A 194 7.29 8.69 12.48
C SER A 194 7.09 10.16 12.15
N LEU A 195 6.65 10.46 10.93
CA LEU A 195 6.18 11.79 10.57
C LEU A 195 5.00 12.24 11.44
N LEU A 196 4.27 11.29 12.03
CA LEU A 196 3.19 11.59 12.98
C LEU A 196 3.71 12.30 14.24
N ASP A 197 4.99 12.17 14.59
CA ASP A 197 5.58 12.81 15.77
C ASP A 197 5.62 14.34 15.64
N LEU A 198 5.67 14.86 14.41
CA LEU A 198 5.64 16.29 14.10
C LEU A 198 4.24 16.91 14.21
N LEU A 199 3.20 16.07 14.37
CA LEU A 199 1.81 16.48 14.37
C LEU A 199 1.29 16.75 15.79
N ALA A 200 0.11 17.37 15.90
CA ALA A 200 -0.54 17.68 17.17
C ALA A 200 -0.87 16.41 17.99
N PRO A 201 -1.25 16.54 19.28
CA PRO A 201 -1.75 15.42 20.07
C PRO A 201 -3.06 14.83 19.49
N TRP A 202 -3.38 13.61 19.90
CA TRP A 202 -4.68 12.99 19.58
C TRP A 202 -5.84 13.83 20.18
N PRO A 203 -6.96 14.04 19.47
CA PRO A 203 -7.31 13.55 18.13
C PRO A 203 -6.93 14.50 16.98
N TRP A 204 -6.31 15.64 17.27
CA TRP A 204 -6.10 16.73 16.30
C TRP A 204 -5.20 16.35 15.12
N TYR A 205 -4.22 15.46 15.31
CA TYR A 205 -3.41 14.99 14.18
C TYR A 205 -4.22 14.23 13.13
N LEU A 206 -5.39 13.69 13.45
CA LEU A 206 -6.23 13.02 12.45
C LEU A 206 -6.72 14.01 11.39
N LEU A 207 -7.06 15.24 11.80
CA LEU A 207 -7.39 16.32 10.87
C LEU A 207 -6.17 16.75 10.04
N GLN A 208 -4.99 16.80 10.67
CA GLN A 208 -3.74 17.10 9.96
C GLN A 208 -3.39 15.99 8.96
N LEU A 209 -3.63 14.72 9.29
CA LEU A 209 -3.44 13.60 8.38
C LEU A 209 -4.40 13.67 7.18
N GLU A 210 -5.64 14.14 7.36
CA GLU A 210 -6.56 14.37 6.25
C GLU A 210 -6.01 15.43 5.27
N LEU A 211 -5.48 16.55 5.80
CA LEU A 211 -4.84 17.58 4.99
C LEU A 211 -3.59 17.06 4.27
N VAL A 212 -2.77 16.27 4.95
CA VAL A 212 -1.59 15.61 4.36
C VAL A 212 -2.01 14.63 3.27
N ALA A 213 -3.03 13.80 3.50
CA ALA A 213 -3.55 12.86 2.51
C ALA A 213 -4.09 13.59 1.28
N LEU A 214 -4.85 14.66 1.47
CA LEU A 214 -5.35 15.52 0.40
C LEU A 214 -4.20 16.12 -0.42
N ALA A 215 -3.19 16.70 0.25
CA ALA A 215 -2.02 17.29 -0.39
C ALA A 215 -1.23 16.26 -1.19
N LEU A 216 -0.96 15.08 -0.62
CA LEU A 216 -0.24 13.99 -1.30
C LEU A 216 -1.03 13.42 -2.47
N CYS A 217 -2.36 13.32 -2.37
CA CYS A 217 -3.21 12.91 -3.50
C CYS A 217 -3.13 13.92 -4.65
N PHE A 218 -3.23 15.22 -4.37
CA PHE A 218 -3.08 16.24 -5.40
C PHE A 218 -1.67 16.30 -5.99
N LEU A 219 -0.64 16.13 -5.17
CA LEU A 219 0.75 16.03 -5.62
C LEU A 219 0.91 14.86 -6.59
N MET A 220 0.42 13.67 -6.23
CA MET A 220 0.50 12.50 -7.09
C MET A 220 -0.31 12.65 -8.38
N LEU A 221 -1.51 13.25 -8.32
CA LEU A 221 -2.28 13.60 -9.51
C LEU A 221 -1.52 14.59 -10.42
N GLY A 222 -0.86 15.58 -9.82
CA GLY A 222 -0.01 16.56 -10.50
C GLY A 222 1.16 15.89 -11.21
N ILE A 223 1.87 14.96 -10.55
CA ILE A 223 2.96 14.18 -11.12
C ILE A 223 2.49 13.38 -12.33
N VAL A 224 1.36 12.67 -12.24
CA VAL A 224 0.82 11.91 -13.37
C VAL A 224 0.49 12.82 -14.55
N ARG A 225 -0.17 13.96 -14.28
CA ARG A 225 -0.50 14.94 -15.33
C ARG A 225 0.74 15.55 -15.98
N LEU A 226 1.79 15.82 -15.20
CA LEU A 226 3.06 16.32 -15.71
C LEU A 226 3.73 15.28 -16.61
N ILE A 227 3.80 14.02 -16.16
CA ILE A 227 4.35 12.92 -16.96
C ILE A 227 3.57 12.73 -18.26
N ASP A 228 2.23 12.74 -18.22
CA ASP A 228 1.40 12.61 -19.41
C ASP A 228 1.61 13.76 -20.40
N ARG A 229 1.80 14.99 -19.90
CA ARG A 229 2.15 16.15 -20.74
C ARG A 229 3.53 16.00 -21.39
N LEU A 230 4.55 15.62 -20.62
CA LEU A 230 5.93 15.46 -21.11
C LEU A 230 6.07 14.30 -22.10
N LEU A 231 5.29 13.23 -21.91
CA LEU A 231 5.32 12.05 -22.77
C LEU A 231 4.25 12.08 -23.87
N HIS A 232 3.51 13.19 -24.03
CA HIS A 232 2.38 13.34 -24.96
C HIS A 232 1.36 12.19 -24.90
N ILE A 233 1.16 11.61 -23.72
CA ILE A 233 0.20 10.53 -23.52
C ILE A 233 -1.20 11.14 -23.49
N ARG A 234 -1.98 10.88 -24.53
CA ARG A 234 -3.41 11.20 -24.51
C ARG A 234 -4.12 10.21 -23.61
N ALA A 235 -4.99 10.70 -22.72
CA ALA A 235 -5.88 9.84 -21.97
C ALA A 235 -6.65 8.95 -22.97
N ALA A 236 -6.49 7.63 -22.86
CA ALA A 236 -7.21 6.72 -23.73
C ALA A 236 -8.72 6.97 -23.53
N LYS A 237 -9.45 7.21 -24.63
CA LYS A 237 -10.92 7.19 -24.60
C LYS A 237 -11.31 5.88 -23.91
N ALA A 238 -12.13 5.98 -22.85
CA ALA A 238 -12.53 4.84 -22.05
C ALA A 238 -12.99 3.73 -23.01
N ARG A 239 -12.22 2.65 -23.12
CA ARG A 239 -12.71 1.45 -23.78
C ARG A 239 -13.82 0.95 -22.87
N GLN A 240 -15.06 1.20 -23.28
CA GLN A 240 -16.23 0.52 -22.77
C GLN A 240 -16.02 -0.95 -23.15
N PHE A 241 -15.71 -1.77 -22.15
CA PHE A 241 -15.82 -3.22 -22.20
C PHE A 241 -16.76 -3.61 -21.08
#